data_AF-A0A1V6AJG6-F1
#
_entry.id   AF-A0A1V6AJG6-F1
#
_cell.length_a   1.000
_cell.length_b   1.000
_cell.length_c   1.000
_cell.angle_alpha   90.00
_cell.angle_beta   90.00
_cell.angle_gamma   90.00
#
_symmetry.space_group_name_H-M   'P 1'
#
loop_
_entity.id
_entity.type
_entity.pdbx_description
1 polymer ?
#
loop_
_entity_poly.entity_id
_entity_poly.type
_entity_poly.pdbx_seq_one_letter_code
_entity_poly.pdbx_strand_id
1 'polypeptide(L)'
;MYKKQAGQINIYSFITPFGGVLDKNNRWVKYADAIPWDEFERIYASKFSRLGAPAKPLRMVLGAYILKNEYNFSETRIIEELNENPYLQYFIGLNEYINKIPLSSSLIRSFTKRFSENDLNKIQQILEDIKKKLKSK
;
A
#
# COMPACT_ATOMS: atom_id res chain seq x y z
N MET A 1 -9.90 32.81 -22.27
CA MET A 1 -10.37 32.03 -23.44
C MET A 1 -10.25 30.54 -23.12
N TYR A 2 -11.34 29.79 -23.21
CA TYR A 2 -11.33 28.33 -23.03
C TYR A 2 -11.07 27.66 -24.38
N LYS A 3 -10.06 26.77 -24.44
CA LYS A 3 -9.77 25.96 -25.63
C LYS A 3 -10.35 24.57 -25.38
N LYS A 4 -11.50 24.28 -25.98
CA LYS A 4 -12.15 22.96 -25.87
C LYS A 4 -11.17 21.91 -26.41
N GLN A 5 -10.78 20.96 -25.57
CA GLN A 5 -10.02 19.79 -26.01
C GLN A 5 -10.90 18.93 -26.92
N ALA A 6 -10.27 18.19 -27.84
CA ALA A 6 -10.95 17.22 -28.68
C ALA A 6 -11.75 16.22 -27.81
N GLY A 7 -12.78 15.60 -28.39
CA GLY A 7 -13.66 14.65 -27.69
C GLY A 7 -12.90 13.45 -27.09
N GLN A 8 -13.66 12.54 -26.46
CA GLN A 8 -13.12 11.33 -25.83
C GLN A 8 -12.13 10.60 -26.75
N ILE A 9 -10.92 10.36 -26.26
CA ILE A 9 -9.86 9.66 -27.01
C ILE A 9 -10.05 8.14 -26.95
N ASN A 10 -9.52 7.44 -27.96
CA ASN A 10 -9.44 5.99 -27.99
C ASN A 10 -8.40 5.49 -26.97
N ILE A 11 -8.67 4.36 -26.31
CA ILE A 11 -7.75 3.77 -25.32
C ILE A 11 -6.36 3.45 -25.89
N TYR A 12 -6.26 3.06 -27.16
CA TYR A 12 -4.99 2.77 -27.83
C TYR A 12 -4.20 4.04 -28.19
N SER A 13 -4.87 5.20 -28.19
CA SER A 13 -4.21 6.50 -28.35
C SER A 13 -3.74 7.08 -27.01
N PHE A 14 -4.06 6.43 -25.88
CA PHE A 14 -3.58 6.83 -24.57
C PHE A 14 -2.14 6.35 -24.39
N ILE A 15 -1.20 7.30 -24.38
CA ILE A 15 0.20 7.01 -24.07
C ILE A 15 0.30 6.84 -22.56
N THR A 16 0.59 5.61 -22.10
CA THR A 16 0.85 5.35 -20.69
C THR A 16 2.25 5.86 -20.33
N PRO A 17 2.40 6.74 -19.33
CA PRO A 17 3.70 7.30 -18.96
C PRO A 17 4.60 6.31 -18.19
N PHE A 18 4.12 5.10 -17.89
CA PHE A 18 4.72 4.20 -16.90
C PHE A 18 5.97 3.43 -17.37
N GLY A 19 6.69 3.96 -18.35
CA GLY A 19 8.07 3.57 -18.66
C GLY A 19 9.13 4.32 -17.83
N GLY A 20 8.71 5.16 -16.86
CA GLY A 20 9.59 6.03 -16.07
C GLY A 20 9.82 5.60 -14.61
N VAL A 21 10.63 6.37 -13.89
CA VAL A 21 10.93 6.18 -12.46
C VAL A 21 9.83 6.83 -11.60
N LEU A 22 9.48 6.21 -10.47
CA LEU A 22 8.55 6.81 -9.50
C LEU A 22 9.11 8.13 -8.96
N ASP A 23 8.25 9.15 -8.83
CA ASP A 23 8.66 10.40 -8.21
C ASP A 23 8.93 10.18 -6.72
N LYS A 24 10.20 10.36 -6.31
CA LYS A 24 10.64 10.31 -4.91
C LYS A 24 9.88 11.29 -4.01
N ASN A 25 9.33 12.36 -4.57
CA ASN A 25 8.58 13.35 -3.82
C ASN A 25 7.12 12.97 -3.59
N ASN A 26 6.65 11.88 -4.20
CA ASN A 26 5.29 11.39 -4.00
C ASN A 26 5.03 11.08 -2.52
N ARG A 27 3.82 11.41 -2.07
CA ARG A 27 3.39 11.20 -0.67
C ARG A 27 3.58 9.76 -0.18
N TRP A 28 3.31 8.77 -1.03
CA TRP A 28 3.41 7.36 -0.67
C TRP A 28 4.85 6.88 -0.63
N VAL A 29 5.72 7.45 -1.48
CA VAL A 29 7.16 7.15 -1.44
C VAL A 29 7.75 7.65 -0.13
N LYS A 30 7.56 8.94 0.18
CA LYS A 30 8.01 9.52 1.46
C LYS A 30 7.43 8.81 2.68
N TYR A 31 6.17 8.40 2.60
CA TYR A 31 5.53 7.70 3.70
C TYR A 31 6.10 6.28 3.89
N ALA A 32 6.32 5.54 2.79
CA ALA A 32 6.98 4.24 2.85
C ALA A 32 8.39 4.35 3.46
N ASP A 33 9.17 5.36 3.08
CA ASP A 33 10.54 5.56 3.59
C ASP A 33 10.58 5.88 5.09
N ALA A 34 9.50 6.46 5.64
CA ALA A 34 9.42 6.83 7.05
C ALA A 34 8.94 5.69 7.96
N ILE A 35 8.33 4.65 7.40
CA ILE A 35 7.79 3.52 8.17
C ILE A 35 8.93 2.54 8.55
N PRO A 36 9.06 2.16 9.84
CA PRO A 36 10.06 1.19 10.28
C PRO A 36 9.62 -0.25 9.93
N TRP A 37 9.61 -0.60 8.64
CA TRP A 37 9.12 -1.88 8.14
C TRP A 37 9.78 -3.09 8.83
N ASP A 38 11.09 -3.05 9.04
CA ASP A 38 11.83 -4.16 9.65
C ASP A 38 11.43 -4.43 11.10
N GLU A 39 11.06 -3.39 11.85
CA GLU A 39 10.59 -3.55 13.23
C GLU A 39 9.24 -4.26 13.26
N PHE A 40 8.32 -3.83 12.39
CA PHE A 40 7.03 -4.48 12.29
C PHE A 40 7.16 -5.91 11.76
N GLU A 41 8.03 -6.17 10.78
CA GLU A 41 8.26 -7.50 10.21
C GLU A 41 8.76 -8.48 11.27
N ARG A 42 9.67 -8.06 12.17
CA ARG A 42 10.13 -8.90 13.28
C ARG A 42 8.98 -9.34 14.20
N ILE A 43 8.10 -8.40 14.56
CA ILE A 43 6.93 -8.67 15.42
C ILE A 43 5.91 -9.58 14.70
N TYR A 44 5.76 -9.38 13.38
CA TYR A 44 4.86 -10.21 12.59
C TYR A 44 5.39 -11.64 12.44
N ALA A 45 6.66 -11.79 12.07
CA ALA A 45 7.31 -13.08 11.88
C ALA A 45 7.29 -13.93 13.16
N SER A 46 7.42 -13.32 14.35
CA SER A 46 7.34 -14.04 15.62
C SER A 46 5.98 -14.67 15.91
N LYS A 47 4.91 -14.25 15.21
CA LYS A 47 3.57 -14.83 15.34
C LYS A 47 3.35 -16.07 14.45
N PHE A 48 4.31 -16.43 13.59
CA PHE A 48 4.23 -17.60 12.72
C PHE A 48 5.11 -18.74 13.19
N SER A 49 4.60 -19.96 13.08
CA SER A 49 5.41 -21.16 13.21
C SER A 49 6.20 -21.41 11.91
N ARG A 50 7.28 -22.20 12.01
CA ARG A 50 8.09 -22.61 10.86
C ARG A 50 7.42 -23.66 9.96
N LEU A 51 6.23 -24.15 10.32
CA LEU A 51 5.55 -25.25 9.65
C LEU A 51 4.29 -24.73 8.94
N GLY A 52 4.20 -24.94 7.63
CA GLY A 52 3.03 -24.57 6.82
C GLY A 52 3.40 -23.81 5.54
N ALA A 53 2.39 -23.27 4.86
CA ALA A 53 2.57 -22.43 3.68
C ALA A 53 3.21 -21.09 4.06
N PRO A 54 4.14 -20.56 3.25
CA PRO A 54 4.80 -19.29 3.54
C PRO A 54 3.77 -18.16 3.64
N ALA A 55 3.85 -17.39 4.73
CA ALA A 55 3.07 -16.17 4.88
C ALA A 55 3.48 -15.13 3.84
N LYS A 56 2.57 -14.25 3.45
CA LYS A 56 2.91 -13.08 2.64
C LYS A 56 3.79 -12.12 3.46
N PRO A 57 4.73 -11.38 2.83
CA PRO A 57 5.53 -10.38 3.52
C PRO A 57 4.65 -9.38 4.28
N LEU A 58 5.07 -8.93 5.46
CA LEU A 58 4.27 -7.99 6.25
C LEU A 58 3.99 -6.72 5.46
N ARG A 59 5.01 -6.17 4.80
CA ARG A 59 4.89 -4.92 4.04
C ARG A 59 3.73 -4.97 3.04
N MET A 60 3.47 -6.13 2.45
CA MET A 60 2.36 -6.29 1.51
C MET A 60 0.99 -6.15 2.20
N VAL A 61 0.80 -6.87 3.31
CA VAL A 61 -0.51 -6.97 3.97
C VAL A 61 -0.77 -5.77 4.87
N LEU A 62 0.23 -5.35 5.65
CA LEU A 62 0.17 -4.15 6.47
C LEU A 62 0.09 -2.89 5.60
N GLY A 63 0.87 -2.82 4.51
CA GLY A 63 0.79 -1.70 3.57
C GLY A 63 -0.62 -1.56 2.99
N ALA A 64 -1.24 -2.65 2.54
CA ALA A 64 -2.62 -2.63 2.06
C ALA A 64 -3.62 -2.24 3.16
N TYR A 65 -3.42 -2.70 4.40
CA TYR A 65 -4.24 -2.30 5.54
C TYR A 65 -4.12 -0.79 5.83
N ILE A 66 -2.91 -0.23 5.81
CA ILE A 66 -2.67 1.20 5.99
C ILE A 66 -3.40 1.97 4.90
N LEU A 67 -3.16 1.66 3.63
CA LEU A 67 -3.80 2.35 2.51
C LEU A 67 -5.33 2.29 2.58
N LYS A 68 -5.87 1.10 2.90
CA LYS A 68 -7.31 0.92 3.12
C LYS A 68 -7.84 1.92 4.15
N ASN A 69 -7.16 2.08 5.28
CA ASN A 69 -7.58 3.00 6.33
C ASN A 69 -7.39 4.47 5.93
N GLU A 70 -6.29 4.82 5.26
CA GLU A 70 -6.04 6.21 4.79
C GLU A 70 -7.13 6.69 3.81
N TYR A 71 -7.60 5.80 2.93
CA TYR A 71 -8.64 6.11 1.95
C TYR A 71 -10.06 5.80 2.44
N ASN A 72 -10.20 5.18 3.63
CA ASN A 72 -11.46 4.64 4.12
C ASN A 72 -12.17 3.72 3.11
N PHE A 73 -11.40 2.84 2.46
CA PHE A 73 -11.86 1.90 1.44
C PHE A 73 -12.26 0.53 2.01
N SER A 74 -13.04 -0.22 1.24
CA SER A 74 -13.27 -1.65 1.49
C SER A 74 -12.04 -2.48 1.10
N GLU A 75 -11.94 -3.72 1.60
CA GLU A 75 -10.83 -4.60 1.21
C GLU A 75 -10.82 -4.92 -0.29
N THR A 76 -11.97 -4.94 -0.96
CA THR A 76 -12.04 -5.15 -2.41
C THR A 76 -11.59 -3.90 -3.16
N ARG A 77 -12.05 -2.73 -2.72
CA ARG A 77 -11.73 -1.46 -3.38
C ARG A 77 -10.24 -1.14 -3.32
N ILE A 78 -9.57 -1.44 -2.22
CA ILE A 78 -8.12 -1.21 -2.14
C ILE A 78 -7.32 -2.14 -3.06
N ILE A 79 -7.81 -3.35 -3.34
CA ILE A 79 -7.17 -4.26 -4.30
C ILE A 79 -7.29 -3.71 -5.73
N GLU A 80 -8.45 -3.16 -6.10
CA GLU A 80 -8.64 -2.47 -7.38
C GLU A 80 -7.65 -1.31 -7.51
N GLU A 81 -7.59 -0.44 -6.50
CA GLU A 81 -6.69 0.71 -6.50
C GLU A 81 -5.21 0.30 -6.59
N LEU A 82 -4.82 -0.79 -5.91
CA LEU A 82 -3.46 -1.33 -6.01
C LEU A 82 -3.15 -1.88 -7.41
N ASN A 83 -4.12 -2.48 -8.10
CA ASN A 83 -3.92 -2.96 -9.47
C ASN A 83 -3.77 -1.79 -10.46
N GLU A 84 -4.35 -0.63 -10.16
CA GLU A 84 -4.32 0.55 -11.03
C GLU A 84 -3.14 1.48 -10.72
N ASN A 85 -2.63 1.48 -9.48
CA ASN A 85 -1.71 2.50 -9.00
C ASN A 85 -0.32 1.95 -8.60
N PRO A 86 0.72 2.18 -9.43
CA PRO A 86 2.10 1.73 -9.16
C PRO A 86 2.76 2.36 -7.92
N TYR A 87 2.37 3.58 -7.51
CA TYR A 87 2.88 4.14 -6.25
C TYR A 87 2.39 3.33 -5.04
N LEU A 88 1.17 2.80 -5.12
CA LEU A 88 0.64 1.94 -4.07
C LEU A 88 1.29 0.56 -4.11
N GLN A 89 1.59 0.04 -5.30
CA GLN A 89 2.37 -1.20 -5.45
C GLN A 89 3.76 -1.09 -4.82
N TYR A 90 4.46 0.03 -5.05
CA TYR A 90 5.71 0.32 -4.35
C TYR A 90 5.54 0.41 -2.83
N PHE A 91 4.47 1.07 -2.37
CA PHE A 91 4.18 1.20 -0.95
C PHE A 91 4.05 -0.17 -0.27
N ILE A 92 3.32 -1.11 -0.89
CA ILE A 92 3.15 -2.49 -0.41
C ILE A 92 4.39 -3.39 -0.64
N GLY A 93 5.46 -2.85 -1.22
CA GLY A 93 6.75 -3.53 -1.35
C GLY A 93 6.89 -4.40 -2.60
N LEU A 94 6.13 -4.12 -3.67
CA LEU A 94 6.39 -4.70 -4.99
C LEU A 94 7.54 -3.95 -5.67
N ASN A 95 8.41 -4.71 -6.34
CA ASN A 95 9.58 -4.17 -7.06
C ASN A 95 9.22 -3.64 -8.44
N GLU A 96 8.11 -4.11 -9.00
CA GLU A 96 7.64 -3.77 -10.33
C GLU A 96 6.12 -3.67 -10.33
N TYR A 97 5.59 -2.93 -11.31
CA TYR A 97 4.16 -2.86 -11.51
C TYR A 97 3.65 -4.16 -12.13
N ILE A 98 2.60 -4.72 -11.54
CA ILE A 98 1.88 -5.88 -12.04
C ILE A 98 0.39 -5.58 -12.12
N ASN A 99 -0.25 -5.98 -13.23
CA ASN A 99 -1.68 -5.72 -13.46
C ASN A 99 -2.60 -6.36 -12.42
N LYS A 100 -2.17 -7.46 -11.80
CA LYS A 100 -2.94 -8.20 -10.81
C LYS A 100 -2.03 -8.62 -9.66
N ILE A 101 -2.17 -7.91 -8.55
CA ILE A 101 -1.35 -8.19 -7.37
C ILE A 101 -1.67 -9.57 -6.77
N PRO A 102 -0.67 -10.26 -6.18
CA PRO A 102 -0.86 -11.56 -5.53
C PRO A 102 -1.38 -11.40 -4.09
N LEU A 103 -2.40 -10.57 -3.91
CA LEU A 103 -3.05 -10.24 -2.64
C LEU A 103 -4.57 -10.35 -2.80
N SER A 104 -5.26 -10.86 -1.78
CA SER A 104 -6.73 -10.98 -1.79
C SER A 104 -7.35 -10.19 -0.64
N SER A 105 -8.59 -9.74 -0.83
CA SER A 105 -9.37 -9.04 0.20
C SER A 105 -9.55 -9.88 1.47
N SER A 106 -9.72 -11.20 1.33
CA SER A 106 -9.76 -12.14 2.45
C SER A 106 -8.47 -12.15 3.26
N LEU A 107 -7.30 -11.99 2.63
CA LEU A 107 -6.03 -11.96 3.35
C LEU A 107 -5.93 -10.69 4.21
N ILE A 108 -6.29 -9.53 3.66
CA ILE A 108 -6.35 -8.25 4.39
C ILE A 108 -7.29 -8.36 5.61
N ARG A 109 -8.45 -8.99 5.44
CA ARG A 109 -9.40 -9.23 6.53
C ARG A 109 -8.88 -10.23 7.57
N SER A 110 -8.18 -11.27 7.15
CA SER A 110 -7.61 -12.24 8.09
C SER A 110 -6.44 -11.67 8.89
N PHE A 111 -5.72 -10.71 8.31
CA PHE A 111 -4.64 -10.00 8.97
C PHE A 111 -5.13 -9.22 10.19
N THR A 112 -6.23 -8.47 10.06
CA THR A 112 -6.77 -7.70 11.19
C THR A 112 -7.23 -8.60 12.34
N LYS A 113 -7.65 -9.84 12.05
CA LYS A 113 -8.01 -10.82 13.08
C LYS A 113 -6.81 -11.43 13.81
N ARG A 114 -5.62 -11.41 13.18
CA ARG A 114 -4.40 -12.02 13.75
C ARG A 114 -3.64 -11.08 14.69
N PHE A 115 -3.83 -9.77 14.52
CA PHE A 115 -3.29 -8.77 15.43
C PHE A 115 -4.30 -8.50 16.54
N SER A 116 -3.82 -8.46 17.78
CA SER A 116 -4.68 -7.99 18.88
C SER A 116 -5.03 -6.51 18.66
N GLU A 117 -6.15 -6.05 19.20
CA GLU A 117 -6.49 -4.62 19.16
C GLU A 117 -5.35 -3.74 19.69
N ASN A 118 -4.67 -4.22 20.74
CA ASN A 118 -3.49 -3.54 21.29
C ASN A 118 -2.34 -3.42 20.28
N ASP A 119 -2.08 -4.44 19.48
CA ASP A 119 -1.03 -4.38 18.45
C ASP A 119 -1.41 -3.41 17.33
N LEU A 120 -2.67 -3.43 16.88
CA LEU A 120 -3.17 -2.52 15.86
C LEU A 120 -3.15 -1.06 16.32
N ASN A 121 -3.54 -0.81 17.57
CA ASN A 121 -3.51 0.54 18.16
C ASN A 121 -2.08 1.08 18.26
N LYS A 122 -1.11 0.24 18.65
CA LYS A 122 0.31 0.63 18.66
C LYS A 122 0.82 0.98 17.27
N ILE A 123 0.49 0.16 16.27
CA ILE A 123 0.86 0.43 14.87
C ILE A 123 0.25 1.76 14.42
N GLN A 124 -1.05 1.97 14.65
CA GLN A 124 -1.73 3.23 14.30
C GLN A 124 -1.09 4.44 14.98
N GLN A 125 -0.74 4.34 16.27
CA GLN A 125 -0.08 5.41 17.00
C GLN A 125 1.27 5.79 16.36
N ILE A 126 2.10 4.79 16.04
CA ILE A 126 3.39 5.00 15.37
C ILE A 126 3.19 5.68 14.01
N LEU A 127 2.20 5.23 13.23
CA LEU A 127 1.88 5.81 11.93
C LEU A 127 1.43 7.28 12.04
N GLU A 128 0.60 7.61 13.02
CA GLU A 128 0.17 8.99 13.26
C GLU A 128 1.34 9.90 13.66
N ASP A 129 2.27 9.41 14.48
CA ASP A 129 3.46 10.17 14.87
C ASP A 129 4.41 10.38 13.68
N ILE A 130 4.53 9.39 12.79
CA ILE A 130 5.25 9.53 11.51
C ILE A 130 4.59 10.61 10.63
N LYS A 131 3.26 10.59 10.47
CA LYS A 131 2.55 11.58 9.67
C LYS A 131 2.74 13.00 10.20
N LYS A 132 2.68 13.19 11.52
CA LYS A 132 2.93 14.50 12.13
C LYS A 132 4.32 15.03 11.78
N LYS A 133 5.36 14.18 11.85
CA LYS A 133 6.73 14.53 11.46
C LYS A 133 6.87 14.87 9.97
N LEU A 134 6.12 14.19 9.12
CA LEU A 134 6.12 14.45 7.67
C LEU A 134 5.38 15.75 7.30
N LYS A 135 4.35 16.15 8.06
CA LYS A 135 3.63 17.43 7.87
C LYS A 135 4.37 18.65 8.41
N SER A 136 5.29 18.45 9.36
CA SER A 136 6.10 19.52 9.95
C SER A 136 7.37 19.87 9.15
N LYS A 137 7.58 19.25 7.98
CA LYS A 137 8.71 19.46 7.07
C LYS A 137 8.21 19.98 5.72
#